data_AF-A0A816QC78-F1
#
_entry.id   AF-A0A816QC78-F1
#
_cell.length_a   1.000
_cell.length_b   1.000
_cell.length_c   1.000
_cell.angle_alpha   90.00
_cell.angle_beta   90.00
_cell.angle_gamma   90.00
#
_symmetry.space_group_name_H-M   'P 1'
#
loop_
_entity.id
_entity.type
_entity.pdbx_description
1 polymer ?
#
loop_
_entity_poly.entity_id
_entity_poly.type
_entity_poly.pdbx_seq_one_letter_code
_entity_poly.pdbx_strand_id
1 'polypeptide(L)' 'MSLMQEIETNSMETRQLHSSQKEAIKKITEFSGESNETDIDEWLYDLNNLFSLMKLKDETRILETMGKLAGPALR' A
#
# COMPACT_ATOMS: atom_id res chain seq x y z
N MET A 1 20.89 -15.64 -20.98
CA MET A 1 20.75 -14.61 -19.92
C MET A 1 20.88 -15.32 -18.58
N SER A 2 21.49 -14.69 -17.58
CA SER A 2 21.73 -15.33 -16.28
C SER A 2 20.47 -15.27 -15.42
N LEU A 3 20.12 -16.37 -14.74
CA LEU A 3 18.99 -16.45 -13.79
C LEU A 3 19.03 -15.35 -12.71
N MET A 4 20.22 -14.87 -12.35
CA MET A 4 20.38 -13.77 -11.40
C MET A 4 19.84 -12.43 -11.94
N GLN A 5 19.98 -12.17 -13.24
CA GLN A 5 19.48 -10.94 -13.85
C GLN A 5 17.95 -10.93 -13.96
N GLU A 6 17.31 -12.08 -14.16
CA GLU A 6 15.84 -12.19 -14.22
C GLU A 6 15.17 -12.01 -12.85
N ILE A 7 15.87 -12.32 -11.75
CA ILE A 7 15.39 -12.10 -10.39
C ILE A 7 15.50 -10.62 -10.01
N GLU A 8 16.61 -9.97 -10.37
CA GLU A 8 16.78 -8.54 -10.11
C GLU A 8 15.80 -7.66 -10.89
N THR A 9 15.54 -7.97 -12.17
CA THR A 9 14.59 -7.20 -12.98
C THR A 9 13.15 -7.38 -12.50
N ASN A 10 12.71 -8.61 -12.21
CA ASN A 10 11.38 -8.85 -11.61
C ASN A 10 11.25 -8.19 -10.23
N SER A 11 12.31 -8.17 -9.43
CA SER A 11 12.30 -7.55 -8.10
C SER A 11 12.31 -6.02 -8.15
N MET A 12 12.78 -5.40 -9.22
CA MET A 12 12.73 -3.93 -9.40
C MET A 12 11.39 -3.48 -10.01
N GLU A 13 10.83 -4.24 -10.96
CA GLU A 13 9.52 -3.94 -11.56
C GLU A 13 8.36 -4.11 -10.58
N THR A 14 8.47 -5.01 -9.60
CA THR A 14 7.45 -5.21 -8.56
C THR A 14 7.43 -4.14 -7.47
N ARG A 15 8.47 -3.29 -7.39
CA ARG A 15 8.62 -2.28 -6.32
C ARG A 15 8.27 -0.86 -6.75
N GLN A 16 7.94 -0.63 -8.03
CA GLN A 16 7.73 0.72 -8.54
C GLN A 16 6.27 0.93 -8.96
N LEU A 17 5.51 1.58 -8.07
CA LEU A 17 4.25 2.21 -8.44
C LEU A 17 4.50 3.35 -9.43
N HIS A 18 3.60 3.51 -10.41
CA HIS A 18 3.61 4.69 -11.26
C HIS A 18 3.36 5.96 -10.44
N SER A 19 3.88 7.10 -10.90
CA SER A 19 3.78 8.39 -10.19
C SER A 19 2.34 8.76 -9.82
N SER A 20 1.38 8.52 -10.72
CA SER A 20 -0.04 8.78 -10.48
C SER A 20 -0.65 7.88 -9.39
N GLN A 21 -0.23 6.62 -9.32
CA GLN A 21 -0.68 5.68 -8.29
C GLN A 21 -0.14 6.11 -6.92
N LYS A 22 1.14 6.45 -6.85
CA LYS A 22 1.79 6.92 -5.62
C LYS A 22 1.14 8.20 -5.07
N GLU A 23 0.82 9.15 -5.94
CA GLU A 23 0.12 10.38 -5.54
C GLU A 23 -1.30 10.12 -5.05
N ALA A 24 -2.00 9.14 -5.62
CA ALA A 24 -3.32 8.77 -5.16
C ALA A 24 -3.29 8.05 -3.80
N ILE A 25 -2.30 7.19 -3.53
CA ILE A 25 -2.12 6.56 -2.21
C ILE A 25 -1.82 7.61 -1.13
N LYS A 26 -1.01 8.64 -1.44
CA LYS A 26 -0.74 9.73 -0.50
C LYS A 26 -2.00 10.43 0.03
N LYS A 27 -3.07 10.48 -0.77
CA LYS A 27 -4.33 11.14 -0.39
C LYS A 27 -5.13 10.38 0.67
N ILE A 28 -4.87 9.08 0.84
CA ILE A 28 -5.46 8.31 1.94
C ILE A 28 -4.79 8.73 3.24
N THR A 29 -5.60 9.08 4.24
CA THR A 29 -5.15 9.45 5.58
C THR A 29 -4.39 8.29 6.24
N GLU A 30 -3.46 8.64 7.13
CA GLU A 30 -2.79 7.65 7.98
C GLU A 30 -3.74 7.22 9.11
N PHE A 31 -3.62 5.95 9.51
CA PHE A 31 -4.39 5.39 10.62
C PHE A 31 -3.52 5.32 11.87
N SER A 32 -3.88 6.07 12.92
CA SER A 32 -3.11 6.12 14.16
C SER A 32 -3.49 5.04 15.18
N GLY A 33 -4.69 4.45 15.08
CA GLY A 33 -5.22 3.54 16.10
C GLY A 33 -5.76 4.21 17.36
N GLU A 34 -5.82 5.55 17.38
CA GLU A 34 -6.51 6.33 18.43
C GLU A 34 -7.97 6.63 18.06
N SER A 35 -8.38 6.23 16.85
CA SER A 35 -9.70 6.42 16.27
C SER A 35 -10.70 5.38 16.74
N ASN A 36 -11.99 5.67 16.53
CA ASN A 36 -13.10 4.81 16.96
C ASN A 36 -13.20 3.57 16.05
N GLU A 37 -13.88 2.49 16.45
CA GLU A 37 -14.07 1.30 15.59
C GLU A 37 -14.73 1.62 14.23
N THR A 38 -15.59 2.64 14.16
CA THR A 38 -16.19 3.08 12.89
C THR A 38 -15.14 3.67 11.93
N ASP A 39 -14.06 4.25 12.47
CA ASP A 39 -13.06 4.96 11.67
C ASP A 39 -12.07 3.99 11.00
N ILE A 40 -11.87 2.78 11.55
CA ILE A 40 -11.01 1.76 10.93
C ILE A 40 -11.69 1.09 9.73
N ASP A 41 -12.98 0.81 9.82
CA ASP A 41 -13.72 0.17 8.73
C ASP A 41 -13.82 1.09 7.50
N GLU A 42 -14.08 2.39 7.70
CA GLU A 42 -14.08 3.38 6.62
C GLU A 42 -12.70 3.52 5.98
N TRP A 43 -11.64 3.58 6.79
CA TRP A 43 -10.27 3.65 6.30
C TRP A 43 -9.88 2.40 5.50
N LEU A 44 -10.23 1.20 5.97
CA LEU A 44 -9.99 -0.05 5.27
C LEU A 44 -10.78 -0.13 3.96
N TYR A 45 -12.00 0.40 3.93
CA TYR A 45 -12.83 0.45 2.74
C TYR A 45 -12.20 1.32 1.64
N ASP A 46 -11.80 2.54 1.99
CA ASP A 46 -11.16 3.48 1.07
C ASP A 46 -9.85 2.92 0.49
N LEU A 47 -9.03 2.32 1.36
CA LEU A 47 -7.75 1.75 1.00
C LEU A 47 -7.92 0.53 0.08
N ASN A 48 -8.89 -0.35 0.37
CA ASN A 48 -9.20 -1.50 -0.49
C ASN A 48 -9.75 -1.11 -1.85
N ASN A 49 -10.63 -0.10 -1.90
CA ASN A 49 -11.17 0.43 -3.15
C ASN A 49 -10.06 1.00 -4.01
N LEU A 50 -9.19 1.81 -3.41
CA LEU A 50 -8.07 2.41 -4.12
C LEU A 50 -7.13 1.36 -4.70
N PHE A 51 -6.75 0.36 -3.90
CA PHE A 51 -5.87 -0.71 -4.36
C PHE A 51 -6.49 -1.58 -5.45
N SER A 52 -7.82 -1.79 -5.39
CA SER A 52 -8.56 -2.51 -6.42
C SER A 52 -8.55 -1.75 -7.75
N LEU A 53 -8.75 -0.43 -7.72
CA LEU A 53 -8.66 0.42 -8.91
C LEU A 53 -7.25 0.44 -9.51
N MET A 54 -6.22 0.41 -8.66
CA MET A 54 -4.82 0.35 -9.09
C MET A 54 -4.36 -1.04 -9.52
N LYS A 55 -5.16 -2.08 -9.27
CA LYS A 55 -4.84 -3.49 -9.52
C LYS A 55 -3.52 -3.92 -8.85
N LEU A 56 -3.33 -3.49 -7.60
CA LEU A 56 -2.13 -3.84 -6.84
C LEU A 56 -2.13 -5.33 -6.47
N LYS A 57 -0.95 -5.95 -6.52
CA LYS A 57 -0.74 -7.31 -6.00
C LYS A 57 -0.74 -7.31 -4.48
N ASP A 58 -1.10 -8.43 -3.86
CA ASP A 58 -1.25 -8.53 -2.41
C ASP A 58 0.00 -8.09 -1.63
N GLU A 59 1.20 -8.47 -2.09
CA GLU A 59 2.46 -8.01 -1.49
C GLU A 59 2.59 -6.48 -1.46
N THR A 60 2.26 -5.81 -2.58
CA THR A 60 2.27 -4.35 -2.66
C THR A 60 1.19 -3.74 -1.77
N ARG A 61 0.00 -4.35 -1.72
CA ARG A 61 -1.09 -3.88 -0.84
C ARG A 61 -0.65 -3.90 0.62
N ILE A 62 -0.01 -4.98 1.07
CA ILE A 62 0.51 -5.10 2.43
C ILE A 62 1.52 -3.98 2.73
N LEU A 63 2.50 -3.76 1.84
CA LEU A 63 3.50 -2.73 2.04
C LEU A 63 2.90 -1.31 2.11
N GLU A 64 1.96 -0.99 1.22
CA GLU A 64 1.30 0.31 1.20
C GLU A 64 0.36 0.50 2.42
N THR A 65 -0.34 -0.55 2.87
CA THR A 65 -1.10 -0.52 4.12
C THR A 65 -0.19 -0.24 5.30
N MET A 66 0.93 -0.95 5.42
CA MET A 66 1.90 -0.74 6.51
C MET A 66 2.48 0.69 6.49
N GLY A 67 2.73 1.25 5.30
CA GLY A 67 3.18 2.63 5.13
C GLY A 67 2.14 3.69 5.50
N LYS A 68 0.89 3.29 5.77
CA LYS A 68 -0.20 4.18 6.19
C LYS A 68 -0.57 4.01 7.67
N LEU A 69 0.11 3.12 8.39
CA LEU A 69 -0.04 3.02 9.83
C LEU A 69 0.84 4.06 10.52
N ALA A 70 0.30 4.70 11.56
CA ALA A 70 0.99 5.67 12.39
C ALA A 70 0.67 5.42 13.87
N GLY A 71 1.35 6.14 14.77
CA GLY A 71 1.01 6.14 16.19
C GLY A 71 0.98 4.73 16.83
N PRO A 72 0.01 4.46 17.73
CA PRO A 72 -0.23 3.13 18.30
C PRO A 72 -0.43 2.00 17.28
N ALA A 73 -1.07 2.26 16.13
CA ALA A 73 -1.35 1.23 15.12
C ALA A 73 -0.09 0.70 14.42
N LEU A 74 1.02 1.43 14.47
CA LEU A 74 2.31 1.00 13.91
C LEU A 74 3.10 0.07 14.87
N ARG A 75 2.69 -0.01 16.14
CA ARG A 75 3.45 -0.70 17.21
C ARG A 75 2.99 -2.12 17.48
#